data_AF-A0A968AKQ1-F1
#
_entry.id   AF-A0A968AKQ1-F1
#
_cell.length_a   1.000
_cell.length_b   1.000
_cell.length_c   1.000
_cell.angle_alpha   90.00
_cell.angle_beta   90.00
_cell.angle_gamma   90.00
#
_symmetry.space_group_name_H-M   'P 1'
#
loop_
_entity.id
_entity.type
_entity.pdbx_description
1 polymer ?
#
loop_
_entity_poly.entity_id
_entity_poly.type
_entity_poly.pdbx_seq_one_letter_code
_entity_poly.pdbx_strand_id
1 'polypeptide(L)'
;KILNLRSCKVNALHHQAIKTVGEGCKAVARETNGIIQAIEYSRHPFTFGVQWHPEYLPQRRTQRALFEALVKEAHKESELTSKKPLRTVA
;
A
#
# COMPACT_ATOMS: atom_id res chain seq x y z
N LYS A 1 9.23 -0.40 4.80
CA LYS A 1 8.82 -0.62 3.38
C LYS A 1 8.47 -2.09 3.21
N ILE A 2 7.27 -2.42 2.70
CA ILE A 2 6.66 -3.77 2.81
C ILE A 2 7.45 -4.85 2.05
N LEU A 3 7.69 -4.64 0.75
CA LEU A 3 8.35 -5.66 -0.09
C LEU A 3 9.88 -5.59 -0.03
N ASN A 4 10.44 -4.38 0.12
CA ASN A 4 11.89 -4.13 0.11
C ASN A 4 12.63 -4.79 -1.08
N LEU A 5 12.06 -4.69 -2.28
CA LEU A 5 12.64 -5.22 -3.51
C LEU A 5 12.95 -4.10 -4.50
N ARG A 6 13.90 -4.36 -5.40
CA ARG A 6 14.17 -3.46 -6.55
C ARG A 6 13.21 -3.70 -7.72
N SER A 7 12.67 -4.91 -7.86
CA SER A 7 11.72 -5.27 -8.91
C SER A 7 10.77 -6.38 -8.42
N CYS A 8 9.56 -6.42 -9.00
CA CYS A 8 8.56 -7.44 -8.71
C CYS A 8 7.76 -7.75 -9.98
N LYS A 9 7.52 -9.03 -10.26
CA LYS A 9 6.63 -9.45 -11.36
C LYS A 9 5.19 -9.46 -10.86
N VAL A 10 4.33 -8.68 -11.52
CA VAL A 10 2.91 -8.49 -11.21
C VAL A 10 2.06 -8.73 -12.46
N ASN A 11 0.74 -8.76 -12.33
CA ASN A 11 -0.19 -8.78 -13.46
C ASN A 11 -0.50 -7.36 -13.94
N ALA A 12 -0.89 -7.22 -15.21
CA ALA A 12 -1.34 -5.98 -15.79
C ALA A 12 -2.74 -6.18 -16.36
N LEU A 13 -3.76 -5.76 -15.61
CA LEU A 13 -5.17 -5.93 -15.94
C LEU A 13 -5.90 -4.59 -15.81
N HIS A 14 -5.40 -3.56 -16.49
CA HIS A 14 -5.97 -2.22 -16.43
C HIS A 14 -5.79 -1.49 -17.77
N HIS A 15 -6.79 -0.70 -18.17
CA HIS A 15 -6.72 0.18 -19.35
C HIS A 15 -6.33 1.62 -19.00
N GLN A 16 -6.38 1.98 -17.73
CA GLN A 16 -6.09 3.31 -17.21
C GLN A 16 -4.88 3.25 -16.29
N ALA A 17 -4.22 4.39 -16.12
CA ALA A 17 -3.03 4.53 -15.29
C ALA A 17 -2.95 5.93 -14.68
N ILE A 18 -2.22 6.05 -13.58
CA ILE A 18 -1.95 7.34 -12.93
C ILE A 18 -1.05 8.19 -13.84
N LYS A 19 -1.57 9.34 -14.29
CA LYS A 19 -0.81 10.34 -15.06
C LYS A 19 0.08 11.20 -14.14
N THR A 20 -0.50 11.72 -13.06
CA THR A 20 0.17 12.60 -12.09
C THR A 20 -0.23 12.14 -10.69
N VAL A 21 0.74 12.01 -9.78
CA VAL A 21 0.46 11.70 -8.37
C VAL A 21 -0.10 12.92 -7.65
N GLY A 22 -1.03 12.70 -6.73
CA GLY A 22 -1.55 13.77 -5.88
C GLY A 22 -0.51 14.29 -4.87
N GLU A 23 -0.81 15.42 -4.25
CA GLU A 23 0.04 16.01 -3.20
C GLU A 23 0.22 15.02 -2.03
N GLY A 24 1.46 14.90 -1.54
CA GLY A 24 1.81 13.95 -0.47
C GLY A 24 1.90 12.49 -0.91
N CYS A 25 1.54 12.17 -2.15
CA CYS A 25 1.77 10.85 -2.74
C CYS A 25 3.11 10.81 -3.49
N LYS A 26 3.83 9.70 -3.37
CA LYS A 26 5.07 9.43 -4.09
C LYS A 26 4.93 8.15 -4.90
N ALA A 27 5.29 8.20 -6.18
CA ALA A 27 5.44 7.00 -6.99
C ALA A 27 6.65 6.18 -6.50
N VAL A 28 6.43 4.92 -6.14
CA VAL A 28 7.47 4.03 -5.59
C VAL A 28 7.73 2.79 -6.45
N ALA A 29 6.86 2.50 -7.42
CA ALA A 29 7.11 1.51 -8.46
C ALA A 29 6.61 2.02 -9.81
N ARG A 30 7.38 1.71 -10.85
CA ARG A 30 7.04 1.96 -12.26
C ARG A 30 7.38 0.73 -13.08
N GLU A 31 6.62 0.48 -14.14
CA GLU A 31 7.02 -0.49 -15.15
C GLU A 31 7.95 0.14 -16.20
N THR A 32 8.45 -0.65 -17.15
CA THR A 32 9.50 -0.24 -18.10
C THR A 32 9.10 0.93 -19.00
N ASN A 33 7.80 1.08 -19.32
CA ASN A 33 7.29 2.20 -20.12
C ASN A 33 7.01 3.47 -19.28
N GLY A 34 7.30 3.45 -17.98
CA GLY A 34 7.12 4.57 -17.06
C GLY A 34 5.78 4.65 -16.34
N ILE A 35 4.80 3.79 -16.66
CA ILE A 35 3.50 3.73 -15.97
C ILE A 35 3.72 3.45 -14.47
N ILE A 36 3.06 4.25 -13.63
CA ILE A 36 3.12 4.12 -12.18
C ILE A 36 2.33 2.89 -11.76
N GLN A 37 3.00 1.99 -11.07
CA GLN A 37 2.44 0.73 -10.59
C GLN A 37 2.17 0.74 -9.08
N ALA A 38 2.88 1.57 -8.30
CA ALA A 38 2.61 1.74 -6.88
C ALA A 38 2.92 3.15 -6.38
N ILE A 39 2.15 3.58 -5.38
CA ILE A 39 2.31 4.86 -4.68
C ILE A 39 2.34 4.64 -3.16
N GLU A 40 3.02 5.53 -2.45
CA GLU A 40 2.97 5.66 -0.98
C GLU A 40 2.47 7.07 -0.64
N TYR A 41 1.70 7.22 0.45
CA TYR A 41 1.28 8.52 0.96
C TYR A 41 2.02 8.85 2.25
N SER A 42 2.66 10.01 2.32
CA SER A 42 3.59 10.34 3.40
C SER A 42 2.93 10.95 4.64
N ARG A 43 1.67 11.39 4.56
CA ARG A 43 0.99 12.08 5.68
C ARG A 43 0.13 11.14 6.54
N HIS A 44 0.16 9.83 6.27
CA HIS A 44 -0.52 8.83 7.09
C HIS A 44 0.45 7.68 7.41
N PRO A 45 0.41 7.09 8.62
CA PRO A 45 1.39 6.07 9.06
C PRO A 45 1.45 4.84 8.15
N PHE A 46 0.31 4.43 7.61
CA PHE A 46 0.21 3.28 6.72
C PHE A 46 -0.77 3.56 5.60
N THR A 47 -0.24 3.94 4.44
CA THR A 47 -1.03 4.17 3.24
C THR A 47 -0.17 3.93 2.01
N PHE A 48 -0.61 3.00 1.18
CA PHE A 48 -0.02 2.72 -0.11
C PHE A 48 -1.12 2.26 -1.08
N GLY A 49 -0.83 2.37 -2.36
CA GLY A 49 -1.70 1.86 -3.42
C GLY A 49 -0.87 1.10 -4.45
N VAL A 50 -1.47 0.05 -5.02
CA VAL A 50 -0.91 -0.73 -6.12
C VAL A 50 -1.92 -0.74 -7.27
N GLN A 51 -1.43 -0.67 -8.50
CA GLN A 51 -2.25 -0.62 -9.70
C GLN A 51 -2.61 -2.03 -10.22
N TRP A 52 -1.77 -3.02 -9.91
CA TRP A 52 -2.02 -4.42 -10.23
C TRP A 52 -2.98 -5.07 -9.22
N HIS A 53 -3.36 -6.32 -9.48
CA HIS A 53 -4.27 -7.10 -8.66
C HIS A 53 -3.51 -8.17 -7.87
N PRO A 54 -2.97 -7.87 -6.66
CA PRO A 54 -2.24 -8.84 -5.84
C PRO A 54 -3.11 -10.04 -5.41
N GLU A 55 -4.42 -9.88 -5.35
CA GLU A 55 -5.42 -10.91 -5.02
C GLU A 55 -5.49 -12.03 -6.06
N TYR A 56 -5.14 -11.77 -7.33
CA TYR A 56 -5.05 -12.79 -8.38
C TYR A 56 -3.70 -13.52 -8.41
N LEU A 57 -2.79 -13.19 -7.48
CA LEU A 57 -1.47 -13.79 -7.39
C LEU A 57 -1.20 -14.39 -5.99
N PRO A 58 -2.17 -15.10 -5.36
CA PRO A 58 -2.06 -15.54 -3.97
C PRO A 58 -0.89 -16.52 -3.73
N GLN A 59 -0.44 -17.24 -4.76
CA GLN A 59 0.70 -18.15 -4.71
C GLN A 59 2.05 -17.43 -4.50
N ARG A 60 2.14 -16.13 -4.82
CA ARG A 60 3.37 -15.35 -4.69
C ARG A 60 3.49 -14.75 -3.29
N ARG A 61 4.58 -15.09 -2.59
CA ARG A 61 4.90 -14.56 -1.24
C ARG A 61 4.86 -13.03 -1.17
N THR A 62 5.36 -12.36 -2.21
CA THR A 62 5.38 -10.89 -2.27
C THR A 62 3.98 -10.30 -2.28
N GLN A 63 3.01 -10.96 -2.88
CA GLN A 63 1.64 -10.44 -2.99
C GLN A 63 0.89 -10.65 -1.68
N ARG A 64 1.09 -11.82 -1.04
CA ARG A 64 0.60 -12.07 0.32
C ARG A 64 1.16 -11.09 1.34
N ALA A 65 2.44 -10.73 1.23
CA ALA A 65 3.09 -9.79 2.14
C ALA A 65 2.40 -8.40 2.17
N LEU A 66 1.75 -7.97 1.08
CA LEU A 66 0.98 -6.71 1.05
C LEU A 66 -0.25 -6.80 1.96
N PHE A 67 -0.99 -7.90 1.88
CA PHE A 67 -2.17 -8.16 2.72
C PHE A 67 -1.78 -8.41 4.18
N GLU A 68 -0.71 -9.19 4.42
CA GLU A 68 -0.17 -9.41 5.76
C GLU A 68 0.22 -8.09 6.43
N ALA A 69 0.84 -7.17 5.68
CA ALA A 69 1.17 -5.85 6.19
C ALA A 69 -0.09 -5.03 6.53
N LEU A 70 -1.12 -5.07 5.67
CA LEU A 70 -2.40 -4.39 5.91
C LEU A 70 -3.08 -4.90 7.19
N VAL A 71 -3.22 -6.23 7.32
CA VAL A 71 -3.83 -6.86 8.50
C VAL A 71 -3.04 -6.54 9.77
N LYS A 72 -1.71 -6.67 9.70
CA LYS A 72 -0.82 -6.35 10.82
C LYS A 72 -1.01 -4.90 11.29
N GLU A 73 -1.12 -3.95 10.37
CA GLU A 73 -1.30 -2.56 10.75
C GLU A 73 -2.70 -2.31 11.34
N ALA A 74 -3.74 -2.89 10.76
CA ALA A 74 -5.10 -2.79 11.29
C ALA A 74 -5.19 -3.29 12.75
N HIS A 75 -4.48 -4.37 13.09
CA HIS A 75 -4.40 -4.85 14.47
C HIS A 75 -3.75 -3.83 15.41
N LYS A 76 -2.60 -3.25 15.02
CA LYS A 76 -1.94 -2.22 15.84
C LYS A 76 -2.83 -1.02 16.09
N GLU A 77 -3.55 -0.57 15.06
CA GLU A 77 -4.42 0.60 15.18
C GLU A 77 -5.63 0.34 16.08
N SER A 78 -6.16 -0.88 16.04
CA SER A 78 -7.18 -1.35 17.00
C SER A 78 -6.67 -1.32 18.44
N GLU A 79 -5.44 -1.79 18.69
CA GLU A 79 -4.82 -1.74 20.03
C GLU A 79 -4.57 -0.30 20.51
N LEU A 80 -4.09 0.58 19.62
CA LEU A 80 -3.84 1.99 19.92
C LEU A 80 -5.15 2.72 20.27
N THR A 81 -6.22 2.46 19.51
CA THR A 81 -7.55 3.01 19.76
C THR A 81 -8.09 2.52 21.11
N SER A 82 -7.90 1.23 21.43
CA SER A 82 -8.39 0.63 22.68
C SER A 82 -7.66 1.12 23.94
N LYS A 83 -6.40 1.56 23.80
CA LYS A 83 -5.56 2.07 24.91
C LYS A 83 -5.69 3.59 25.12
N LYS A 84 -6.37 4.31 24.22
CA LYS A 84 -6.53 5.76 24.32
C LYS A 84 -7.64 6.07 25.33
N PRO A 85 -7.36 6.75 26.46
CA PRO A 85 -8.41 7.12 27.40
C PRO A 85 -9.41 8.02 26.68
N LEU A 86 -10.71 7.80 26.92
CA LEU A 86 -11.77 8.69 26.46
C LEU A 86 -11.37 10.11 26.85
N ARG A 87 -11.22 10.99 25.85
CA ARG A 87 -11.01 12.41 26.12
C ARG A 87 -12.23 12.89 26.88
N THR A 88 -12.10 13.09 28.19
CA THR A 88 -13.08 13.83 28.98
C THR A 88 -13.12 15.23 28.40
N VAL A 89 -14.18 15.53 27.65
CA VAL A 89 -14.52 16.88 27.26
C VAL A 89 -15.09 17.52 28.51
N ALA A 90 -14.38 18.52 29.06
CA ALA A 90 -14.87 19.40 30.11
C ALA A 90 -15.71 20.52 29.49
#